data_AF-A0A962I1H9-F1
#
_entry.id   AF-A0A962I1H9-F1
#
_cell.length_a   1.000
_cell.length_b   1.000
_cell.length_c   1.000
_cell.angle_alpha   90.00
_cell.angle_beta   90.00
_cell.angle_gamma   90.00
#
_symmetry.space_group_name_H-M   'P 1'
#
loop_
_entity.id
_entity.type
_entity.pdbx_description
1 polymer ?
#
loop_
_entity_poly.entity_id
_entity_poly.type
_entity_poly.pdbx_seq_one_letter_code
_entity_poly.pdbx_strand_id
1 'polypeptide(L)' 'ECRGREAVQQKSQWWYDNHEVHSTETAGPFCNGNQFSLIFRIDVTVKVSGERMAMEEVGLYTVANDRIVEERFFY' A
#
# COMPACT_ATOMS: atom_id res chain seq x y z
N GLU A 1 -10.71 4.74 -5.45
CA GLU A 1 -11.35 4.10 -4.28
C GLU A 1 -11.76 2.68 -4.67
N CYS A 2 -11.45 1.67 -3.83
CA CYS A 2 -11.90 0.29 -4.02
C CYS A 2 -12.73 -0.12 -2.80
N ARG A 3 -13.79 -0.91 -2.99
CA ARG A 3 -14.69 -1.32 -1.90
C ARG A 3 -14.81 -2.83 -1.83
N GLY A 4 -14.72 -3.37 -0.62
CA GLY A 4 -14.81 -4.81 -0.35
C GLY A 4 -13.48 -5.54 -0.51
N ARG A 5 -13.32 -6.62 0.28
CA ARG A 5 -12.06 -7.37 0.38
C ARG A 5 -11.61 -7.95 -0.96
N GLU A 6 -12.55 -8.45 -1.76
CA GLU A 6 -12.25 -9.05 -3.06
C GLU A 6 -11.69 -8.03 -4.04
N ALA A 7 -12.29 -6.83 -4.13
CA ALA A 7 -11.78 -5.77 -4.99
C ALA A 7 -10.38 -5.28 -4.55
N VAL A 8 -10.13 -5.19 -3.24
CA VAL A 8 -8.80 -4.84 -2.70
C VAL A 8 -7.77 -5.93 -3.05
N GLN A 9 -8.16 -7.20 -2.98
CA GLN A 9 -7.29 -8.32 -3.36
C GLN A 9 -6.97 -8.30 -4.86
N GLN A 10 -7.96 -8.06 -5.71
CA GLN A 10 -7.76 -7.94 -7.16
C GLN A 10 -6.87 -6.75 -7.52
N LYS A 11 -7.05 -5.59 -6.86
CA LYS A 11 -6.15 -4.42 -7.00
C LYS A 11 -4.72 -4.80 -6.64
N SER A 12 -4.53 -5.50 -5.53
CA SER A 12 -3.21 -5.92 -5.06
C SER A 12 -2.55 -6.88 -6.04
N GLN A 13 -3.30 -7.88 -6.54
CA GLN A 13 -2.81 -8.82 -7.53
C GLN A 13 -2.38 -8.11 -8.82
N TRP A 14 -3.24 -7.23 -9.35
CA TRP A 14 -2.91 -6.41 -10.52
C TRP A 14 -1.63 -5.60 -10.30
N TRP A 15 -1.44 -5.01 -9.12
CA TRP A 15 -0.26 -4.21 -8.83
C TRP A 15 1.02 -5.06 -8.89
N TYR A 16 1.06 -6.22 -8.22
CA TYR A 16 2.21 -7.13 -8.27
C TYR A 16 2.43 -7.76 -9.66
N ASP A 17 1.37 -7.98 -10.42
CA ASP A 17 1.47 -8.50 -11.78
C ASP A 17 2.12 -7.48 -12.72
N ASN A 18 1.91 -6.18 -12.49
CA ASN A 18 2.41 -5.09 -13.35
C ASN A 18 3.70 -4.43 -12.86
N HIS A 19 4.15 -4.72 -11.64
CA HIS A 19 5.32 -4.12 -11.03
C HIS A 19 6.33 -5.18 -10.57
N GLU A 20 7.61 -4.90 -10.78
CA GLU A 20 8.71 -5.68 -10.21
C GLU A 20 9.28 -4.90 -9.02
N VAL A 21 9.21 -5.49 -7.82
CA VAL A 21 9.67 -4.85 -6.58
C VAL A 21 11.13 -5.21 -6.34
N HIS A 22 11.98 -4.20 -6.20
CA HIS A 22 13.41 -4.35 -5.92
C HIS A 22 13.70 -4.25 -4.42
N SER A 23 13.02 -3.34 -3.74
CA SER A 23 13.10 -3.21 -2.29
C SER A 23 11.81 -2.60 -1.74
N THR A 24 11.55 -2.89 -0.48
CA THR A 24 10.48 -2.26 0.29
C THR A 24 10.99 -2.00 1.69
N GLU A 25 10.89 -0.75 2.12
CA GLU A 25 11.15 -0.32 3.49
C GLU A 25 9.88 0.29 4.08
N THR A 26 9.68 0.05 5.38
CA THR A 26 8.52 0.55 6.10
C THR A 26 8.95 1.23 7.39
N ALA A 27 8.37 2.38 7.70
CA ALA A 27 8.50 3.03 9.01
C ALA A 27 7.14 3.11 9.72
N GLY A 28 7.14 2.87 11.03
CA GLY A 28 5.95 2.80 11.88
C GLY A 28 5.85 1.47 12.65
N PRO A 29 4.65 1.09 13.14
CA PRO A 29 3.40 1.83 13.01
C PRO A 29 3.38 3.10 13.87
N PHE A 30 2.78 4.17 13.34
CA PHE A 30 2.45 5.37 14.11
C PHE A 30 0.98 5.30 14.48
N CYS A 31 0.68 4.91 15.72
CA CYS A 31 -0.68 4.65 16.18
C CYS A 31 -1.35 5.91 16.75
N ASN A 32 -2.65 6.08 16.47
CA ASN A 32 -3.51 7.06 17.12
C ASN A 32 -4.95 6.55 17.15
N GLY A 33 -5.48 6.28 18.35
CA GLY A 33 -6.84 5.76 18.53
C GLY A 33 -7.03 4.41 17.83
N ASN A 34 -8.04 4.31 16.95
CA ASN A 34 -8.32 3.13 16.15
C ASN A 34 -7.63 3.15 14.77
N GLN A 35 -6.64 4.03 14.59
CA GLN A 35 -5.90 4.15 13.34
C GLN A 35 -4.41 3.94 13.57
N PHE A 36 -3.72 3.51 12.53
CA PHE A 36 -2.27 3.53 12.46
C PHE A 36 -1.82 3.94 11.07
N SER A 37 -0.66 4.59 10.97
CA SER A 37 -0.03 4.87 9.69
C SER A 37 1.31 4.17 9.53
N LEU A 38 1.67 3.93 8.28
CA LEU A 38 2.96 3.43 7.82
C LEU A 38 3.48 4.38 6.74
N ILE A 39 4.79 4.59 6.72
CA ILE A 39 5.47 5.19 5.57
C ILE A 39 6.06 4.04 4.77
N PHE A 40 5.70 3.92 3.50
CA PHE A 40 6.26 2.97 2.55
C PHE A 40 7.29 3.67 1.67
N ARG A 41 8.45 3.05 1.51
CA ARG A 41 9.43 3.40 0.48
C ARG A 41 9.67 2.17 -0.38
N ILE A 42 9.36 2.26 -1.67
CA ILE A 42 9.35 1.12 -2.57
C ILE A 42 10.16 1.49 -3.81
N ASP A 43 11.20 0.70 -4.09
CA ASP A 43 11.90 0.75 -5.37
C ASP A 43 11.28 -0.27 -6.31
N VAL A 44 10.79 0.19 -7.45
CA VAL A 44 9.93 -0.60 -8.33
C VAL A 44 10.22 -0.32 -9.80
N THR A 45 10.12 -1.37 -10.64
CA THR A 45 10.06 -1.22 -12.10
C THR A 45 8.65 -1.52 -12.60
N VAL A 46 8.07 -0.61 -13.38
CA VAL A 46 6.81 -0.82 -14.09
C VAL A 46 7.07 -1.73 -15.29
N LYS A 47 6.53 -2.96 -15.29
CA LYS A 47 6.89 -3.99 -16.27
C LYS A 47 6.57 -3.61 -17.72
N VAL A 48 5.50 -2.85 -17.95
CA VAL A 48 5.08 -2.48 -19.31
C VAL A 48 6.01 -1.43 -19.95
N SER A 49 6.53 -0.49 -19.16
CA SER A 49 7.43 0.56 -19.67
C SER A 49 8.91 0.24 -19.45
N GLY A 50 9.23 -0.67 -18.52
CA GLY A 50 10.59 -0.90 -18.04
C GLY A 50 11.13 0.23 -17.17
N GLU A 51 10.31 1.21 -16.82
CA GLU A 51 10.73 2.38 -16.03
C GLU A 51 10.89 2.01 -14.56
N ARG A 52 12.07 2.28 -14.00
CA ARG A 52 12.35 2.13 -12.57
C ARG A 52 12.12 3.45 -11.85
N MET A 53 11.40 3.41 -10.74
CA MET A 53 11.06 4.57 -9.92
C MET A 53 11.10 4.24 -8.42
N ALA A 54 11.33 5.26 -7.61
CA ALA A 54 11.18 5.19 -6.16
C ALA A 54 9.83 5.81 -5.77
N MET A 55 8.97 5.01 -5.14
CA MET A 55 7.71 5.44 -4.56
C MET A 55 7.89 5.71 -3.06
N GLU A 56 7.37 6.82 -2.57
CA GLU A 56 7.23 7.10 -1.15
C GLU A 56 5.79 7.51 -0.86
N GLU A 57 5.10 6.76 -0.01
CA GLU A 57 3.69 7.02 0.32
C GLU A 57 3.41 6.77 1.80
N VAL A 58 2.42 7.48 2.33
CA VAL A 58 1.88 7.21 3.67
C VAL A 58 0.61 6.39 3.53
N GLY A 59 0.56 5.21 4.12
CA GLY A 59 -0.67 4.44 4.28
C GLY A 59 -1.29 4.70 5.64
N LEU A 60 -2.54 5.18 5.68
CA LEU A 60 -3.36 5.29 6.88
C LEU A 60 -4.39 4.16 6.89
N TYR A 61 -4.41 3.39 7.97
CA TYR A 61 -5.31 2.27 8.17
C TYR A 61 -6.25 2.53 9.34
N THR A 62 -7.54 2.28 9.13
CA THR A 62 -8.56 2.34 10.20
C THR A 62 -8.96 0.93 10.59
N VAL A 63 -8.95 0.66 11.90
CA VAL A 63 -9.28 -0.63 12.49
C VAL A 63 -10.63 -0.56 13.20
N ALA A 64 -11.46 -1.59 13.00
CA ALA A 64 -12.67 -1.84 13.77
C ALA A 64 -12.90 -3.34 13.90
N ASN A 65 -13.27 -3.81 15.09
CA ASN A 65 -13.49 -5.24 15.38
C ASN A 65 -12.30 -6.12 14.93
N ASP A 66 -11.08 -5.71 15.30
CA ASP A 66 -9.82 -6.37 14.98
C ASP A 66 -9.57 -6.59 13.47
N ARG A 67 -10.18 -5.76 12.62
CA ARG A 67 -10.01 -5.80 11.16
C ARG A 67 -9.73 -4.40 10.62
N ILE A 68 -8.91 -4.33 9.57
CA ILE A 68 -8.75 -3.12 8.77
C ILE A 68 -10.03 -2.92 7.96
N VAL A 69 -10.70 -1.78 8.16
CA VAL A 69 -11.95 -1.42 7.48
C VAL A 69 -11.78 -0.31 6.44
N GLU A 70 -10.67 0.43 6.51
CA GLU A 70 -10.27 1.42 5.51
C GLU A 70 -8.75 1.43 5.37
N GLU A 71 -8.27 1.55 4.13
CA GLU A 71 -6.90 1.93 3.79
C GLU A 71 -6.93 3.20 2.93
N ARG A 72 -6.04 4.14 3.19
CA ARG A 72 -5.92 5.40 2.46
C ARG A 72 -4.45 5.73 2.26
N PHE A 73 -4.06 5.97 1.01
CA PHE A 73 -2.69 6.27 0.63
C PHE A 73 -2.55 7.76 0.31
N PHE A 74 -1.45 8.37 0.76
CA PHE A 74 -1.05 9.75 0.49
C PHE A 74 0.29 9.74 -0.24
N TYR A 75 0.36 10.38 -1.40
CA TYR A 75 1.52 10.46 -2.30
C TYR A 75 1.82 11.92 -2.67
#